data_AF-A0A1B0CVR7-F1
#
_entry.id   AF-A0A1B0CVR7-F1
#
_cell.length_a   1.000
_cell.length_b   1.000
_cell.length_c   1.000
_cell.angle_alpha   90.00
_cell.angle_beta   90.00
_cell.angle_gamma   90.00
#
_symmetry.space_group_name_H-M   'P 1'
#
loop_
_entity.id
_entity.type
_entity.pdbx_description
1 polymer ?
#
loop_
_entity_poly.entity_id
_entity_poly.type
_entity_poly.pdbx_seq_one_letter_code
_entity_poly.pdbx_strand_id
1 'polypeptide(L)'
;MDLSVLVFIYLLAICTSSEVESKHKPGRGRGSMWWGIAKVGEPNNLSPLNSKILYMDPAIHSTLRRKQRRLVRENPGVLGALVRGANMAIAECQHQFRHRRWNCSTRNFLRGKNLFGKIVDRGCRETAFIYAITSAAVTHSIAKACSEGTIESCTCDYSHQSKVTVWEWGGCSDNIGFGIKFAREFVDTGERGRNFREKMNLHNNEAGRAVSCRETAFIYAITSAAVTHSIAKACSEGTIESCTCDYSHQSKVTVWEWGGCSDNIGFGIKFAREFVDTGERGRNFREKMNLHNNEAGRACHGMSGSCTVKTCWMRLPNFRVVGDNLKDRFDGASRVMVSNSLRSSNGGANENAIKVHSSSNALQVSHTSVGPNSISSNSVHVRGHQQQQQQQQKRYNRYHFQLKPYNPEHKPPGVMDLVYLEPSPGFCERNPRLGIQGTHGRQCNDTSIGVDGCDLMCCGRGYRTQEVTVVERCACMFHWCCEVKCKLCRIQKTIHTCL
;
A
#
# COMPACT_ATOMS: atom_id res chain seq x y z
N MET A 1 15.01 -30.90 67.33
CA MET A 1 14.06 -30.65 66.23
C MET A 1 13.88 -31.97 65.51
N ASP A 2 12.65 -32.49 65.51
CA ASP A 2 12.34 -33.84 65.03
C ASP A 2 12.63 -34.01 63.53
N LEU A 3 13.13 -35.19 63.17
CA LEU A 3 13.49 -35.56 61.79
C LEU A 3 12.28 -35.45 60.85
N SER A 4 11.07 -35.65 61.38
CA SER A 4 9.79 -35.47 60.68
C SER A 4 9.50 -34.01 60.30
N VAL A 5 9.96 -33.03 61.09
CA VAL A 5 9.82 -31.60 60.79
C VAL A 5 10.78 -31.17 59.68
N LEU A 6 12.02 -31.70 59.70
CA LEU A 6 13.00 -31.46 58.63
C LEU A 6 12.55 -32.05 57.29
N VAL A 7 11.96 -33.25 57.28
CA VAL A 7 11.40 -33.86 56.06
C VAL A 7 10.20 -33.07 55.53
N PHE A 8 9.33 -32.56 56.41
CA PHE A 8 8.21 -31.72 55.99
C PHE A 8 8.64 -30.38 55.39
N ILE A 9 9.64 -29.73 55.98
CA ILE A 9 10.20 -28.47 55.45
C ILE A 9 10.92 -28.72 54.11
N TYR A 10 11.64 -29.84 53.98
CA TYR A 10 12.30 -30.21 52.73
C TYR A 10 11.30 -30.56 51.61
N LEU A 11 10.19 -31.22 51.93
CA LEU A 11 9.11 -31.51 50.98
C LEU A 11 8.31 -30.26 50.59
N LEU A 12 8.10 -29.32 51.51
CA LEU A 12 7.51 -28.00 51.20
C LEU A 12 8.44 -27.12 50.36
N ALA A 13 9.76 -27.23 50.56
CA ALA A 13 10.75 -26.56 49.71
C ALA A 13 10.80 -27.15 48.29
N ILE A 14 10.65 -28.46 48.13
CA ILE A 14 10.59 -29.12 46.81
C ILE A 14 9.26 -28.83 46.08
N CYS A 15 8.16 -28.67 46.81
CA CYS A 15 6.86 -28.28 46.23
C CYS A 15 6.75 -26.80 45.83
N THR A 16 7.68 -25.93 46.25
CA THR A 16 7.68 -24.50 45.88
C THR A 16 8.67 -24.13 44.78
N SER A 17 9.43 -25.09 44.24
CA SER A 17 10.42 -24.84 43.17
C SER A 17 10.09 -25.47 41.82
N SER A 18 8.82 -25.85 41.58
CA SER A 18 8.35 -26.23 40.24
C SER A 18 7.48 -25.12 39.64
N GLU A 19 8.09 -23.95 39.42
CA GLU A 19 7.72 -23.15 38.26
C GLU A 19 8.01 -24.03 37.04
N VAL A 20 6.98 -24.72 36.55
CA VAL A 20 6.97 -25.27 35.20
C VAL A 20 7.06 -24.08 34.27
N GLU A 21 8.29 -23.65 34.02
CA GLU A 21 8.64 -22.74 32.97
C GLU A 21 8.15 -23.41 31.69
N SER A 22 6.98 -22.97 31.21
CA SER A 22 6.47 -23.44 29.94
C SER A 22 7.59 -23.15 28.95
N LYS A 23 8.23 -24.21 28.42
CA LYS A 23 9.16 -24.08 27.30
C LYS A 23 8.35 -23.55 26.14
N HIS A 24 8.20 -22.22 26.09
CA HIS A 24 7.65 -21.50 24.99
C HIS A 24 8.59 -21.80 23.82
N LYS A 25 8.14 -22.65 22.88
CA LYS A 25 8.84 -22.89 21.63
C LYS A 25 9.21 -21.52 21.04
N PRO A 26 10.50 -21.14 20.94
CA PRO A 26 10.88 -19.85 20.43
C PRO A 26 10.73 -19.91 18.91
N GLY A 27 9.53 -19.62 18.38
CA GLY A 27 9.33 -19.79 16.93
C GLY A 27 8.05 -19.26 16.31
N ARG A 28 7.02 -18.89 17.06
CA ARG A 28 5.75 -18.37 16.50
C ARG A 28 5.35 -17.09 17.24
N GLY A 29 5.73 -15.92 16.70
CA GLY A 29 5.24 -14.64 17.21
C GLY A 29 6.13 -13.41 17.02
N ARG A 30 7.41 -13.55 16.63
CA ARG A 30 8.38 -12.43 16.53
C ARG A 30 8.15 -11.41 15.39
N GLY A 31 6.98 -11.40 14.74
CA GLY A 31 6.69 -10.47 13.64
C GLY A 31 7.60 -10.68 12.41
N SER A 32 7.62 -9.67 11.54
CA SER A 32 8.43 -9.67 10.32
C SER A 32 9.86 -9.22 10.58
N MET A 33 10.83 -10.06 10.24
CA MET A 33 12.28 -9.77 10.42
C MET A 33 12.96 -9.31 9.13
N TRP A 34 12.31 -9.50 7.97
CA TRP A 34 12.95 -9.40 6.65
C TRP A 34 13.46 -8.00 6.32
N TRP A 35 12.93 -6.95 6.94
CA TRP A 35 13.32 -5.56 6.68
C TRP A 35 14.81 -5.30 6.86
N GLY A 36 15.50 -6.10 7.70
CA GLY A 36 16.94 -5.97 7.94
C GLY A 36 17.81 -6.06 6.67
N ILE A 37 17.30 -6.65 5.58
CA ILE A 37 18.02 -6.71 4.29
C ILE A 37 18.41 -5.34 3.74
N ALA A 38 17.68 -4.26 4.10
CA ALA A 38 18.01 -2.90 3.68
C ALA A 38 19.38 -2.43 4.18
N LYS A 39 19.86 -3.01 5.29
CA LYS A 39 21.10 -2.63 5.98
C LYS A 39 22.17 -3.71 5.94
N VAL A 40 21.97 -4.77 5.16
CA VAL A 40 23.03 -5.74 4.89
C VAL A 40 23.94 -5.17 3.79
N GLY A 41 25.22 -4.93 4.11
CA GLY A 41 26.23 -4.44 3.16
C GLY A 41 26.72 -2.99 3.35
N GLU A 42 26.33 -2.28 4.42
CA GLU A 42 26.97 -1.00 4.82
C GLU A 42 27.93 -1.25 6.02
N PRO A 43 29.24 -0.90 6.02
CA PRO A 43 30.04 -0.15 5.03
C PRO A 43 31.30 -0.89 4.48
N ASN A 44 31.89 -0.32 3.42
CA ASN A 44 33.25 -0.53 2.84
C ASN A 44 33.49 -1.43 1.61
N ASN A 45 32.54 -1.65 0.70
CA ASN A 45 32.97 -1.98 -0.67
C ASN A 45 31.99 -1.50 -1.74
N LEU A 46 32.43 -0.46 -2.46
CA LEU A 46 31.94 -0.08 -3.78
C LEU A 46 32.34 -1.18 -4.77
N SER A 47 31.51 -2.22 -4.88
CA SER A 47 31.57 -3.17 -5.99
C SER A 47 30.17 -3.34 -6.59
N PRO A 48 30.05 -3.61 -7.90
CA PRO A 48 28.75 -3.79 -8.54
C PRO A 48 28.02 -4.95 -7.84
N LEU A 49 26.79 -4.68 -7.38
CA LEU A 49 25.94 -5.63 -6.66
C LEU A 49 25.65 -6.88 -7.52
N ASN A 50 26.48 -7.90 -7.42
CA ASN A 50 26.19 -9.22 -8.00
C ASN A 50 25.21 -9.97 -7.09
N SER A 51 24.08 -10.39 -7.65
CA SER A 51 23.02 -11.14 -6.97
C SER A 51 23.51 -12.44 -6.30
N LYS A 52 24.56 -13.07 -6.85
CA LYS A 52 25.19 -14.28 -6.28
C LYS A 52 25.97 -14.01 -5.00
N ILE A 53 26.56 -12.81 -4.84
CA ILE A 53 27.35 -12.44 -3.64
C ILE A 53 26.41 -12.16 -2.46
N LEU A 54 25.30 -11.45 -2.69
CA LEU A 54 24.27 -11.22 -1.67
C LEU A 54 23.58 -12.50 -1.20
N TYR A 55 23.46 -13.52 -2.06
CA TYR A 55 22.86 -14.80 -1.67
C TYR A 55 23.71 -15.56 -0.63
N MET A 56 25.02 -15.35 -0.61
CA MET A 56 25.95 -16.05 0.27
C MET A 56 26.21 -15.34 1.60
N ASP A 57 25.65 -14.14 1.82
CA ASP A 57 25.86 -13.37 3.05
C ASP A 57 25.15 -14.02 4.26
N PRO A 58 25.89 -14.45 5.30
CA PRO A 58 25.31 -15.01 6.53
C PRO A 58 24.30 -14.07 7.23
N ALA A 59 24.45 -12.74 7.09
CA ALA A 59 23.54 -11.75 7.64
C ALA A 59 22.19 -11.68 6.90
N ILE A 60 22.18 -11.91 5.58
CA ILE A 60 20.91 -12.05 4.83
C ILE A 60 20.22 -13.35 5.23
N HIS A 61 20.98 -14.43 5.38
CA HIS A 61 20.45 -15.74 5.78
C HIS A 61 19.82 -15.74 7.19
N SER A 62 20.36 -14.96 8.12
CA SER A 62 19.80 -14.82 9.47
C SER A 62 18.53 -13.95 9.50
N THR A 63 18.41 -13.01 8.55
CA THR A 63 17.28 -12.07 8.44
C THR A 63 16.05 -12.71 7.76
N LEU A 64 16.26 -13.67 6.84
CA LEU A 64 15.19 -14.27 6.03
C LEU A 64 14.72 -15.64 6.56
N ARG A 65 13.39 -15.82 6.61
CA ARG A 65 12.76 -17.10 6.95
C ARG A 65 13.02 -18.16 5.86
N ARG A 66 12.88 -19.44 6.21
CA ARG A 66 13.09 -20.58 5.26
C ARG A 66 12.29 -20.44 3.96
N LYS A 67 11.01 -20.03 4.05
CA LYS A 67 10.17 -19.79 2.85
C LYS A 67 10.64 -18.58 2.04
N GLN A 68 11.07 -17.49 2.69
CA GLN A 68 11.61 -16.31 2.00
C GLN A 68 12.91 -16.64 1.28
N ARG A 69 13.83 -17.40 1.90
CA ARG A 69 15.05 -17.90 1.25
C ARG A 69 14.76 -18.78 0.04
N ARG A 70 13.73 -19.61 0.11
CA ARG A 70 13.27 -20.41 -1.02
C ARG A 70 12.78 -19.53 -2.18
N LEU A 71 11.91 -18.54 -1.89
CA LEU A 71 11.41 -17.60 -2.90
C LEU A 71 12.53 -16.83 -3.59
N VAL A 72 13.54 -16.37 -2.83
CA VAL A 72 14.71 -15.68 -3.39
C VAL A 72 15.53 -16.60 -4.30
N ARG A 73 15.69 -17.88 -3.93
CA ARG A 73 16.42 -18.85 -4.76
C ARG A 73 15.66 -19.21 -6.04
N GLU A 74 14.33 -19.33 -5.97
CA GLU A 74 13.49 -19.69 -7.10
C GLU A 74 13.28 -18.54 -8.10
N ASN A 75 13.69 -17.32 -7.75
CA ASN A 75 13.52 -16.14 -8.60
C ASN A 75 14.84 -15.34 -8.66
N PRO A 76 15.79 -15.72 -9.54
CA PRO A 76 17.04 -14.99 -9.71
C PRO A 76 16.81 -13.50 -9.99
N GLY A 77 17.64 -12.63 -9.40
CA GLY A 77 17.53 -11.17 -9.50
C GLY A 77 16.60 -10.49 -8.49
N VAL A 78 15.65 -11.22 -7.88
CA VAL A 78 14.68 -10.67 -6.92
C VAL A 78 15.33 -10.05 -5.68
N LEU A 79 16.47 -10.58 -5.21
CA LEU A 79 17.11 -10.08 -4.00
C LEU A 79 17.53 -8.61 -4.14
N GLY A 80 18.03 -8.21 -5.32
CA GLY A 80 18.37 -6.82 -5.59
C GLY A 80 17.15 -5.90 -5.57
N ALA A 81 16.04 -6.35 -6.17
CA ALA A 81 14.76 -5.63 -6.13
C ALA A 81 14.19 -5.54 -4.70
N LEU A 82 14.33 -6.58 -3.89
CA LEU A 82 13.92 -6.56 -2.48
C LEU A 82 14.71 -5.54 -1.66
N VAL A 83 16.03 -5.45 -1.84
CA VAL A 83 16.88 -4.46 -1.16
C VAL A 83 16.52 -3.04 -1.60
N ARG A 84 16.30 -2.81 -2.91
CA ARG A 84 15.82 -1.52 -3.43
C ARG A 84 14.47 -1.14 -2.83
N GLY A 85 13.50 -2.06 -2.83
CA GLY A 85 12.18 -1.85 -2.24
C GLY A 85 12.24 -1.56 -0.73
N ALA A 86 13.08 -2.28 0.02
CA ALA A 86 13.23 -2.04 1.46
C ALA A 86 13.82 -0.65 1.76
N ASN A 87 14.85 -0.22 1.03
CA ASN A 87 15.45 1.10 1.17
C ASN A 87 14.47 2.22 0.74
N MET A 88 13.73 2.00 -0.34
CA MET A 88 12.68 2.91 -0.82
C MET A 88 11.60 3.11 0.26
N ALA A 89 11.16 2.03 0.91
CA ALA A 89 10.17 2.12 2.01
C ALA A 89 10.70 2.91 3.21
N ILE A 90 11.98 2.72 3.59
CA ILE A 90 12.58 3.42 4.73
C ILE A 90 12.69 4.92 4.42
N ALA A 91 13.22 5.26 3.25
CA ALA A 91 13.38 6.65 2.84
C ALA A 91 12.03 7.36 2.79
N GLU A 92 11.00 6.71 2.24
CA GLU A 92 9.66 7.29 2.16
C GLU A 92 9.00 7.39 3.53
N CYS A 93 9.15 6.39 4.40
CA CYS A 93 8.63 6.45 5.76
C CYS A 93 9.28 7.58 6.57
N GLN A 94 10.60 7.75 6.46
CA GLN A 94 11.31 8.87 7.09
C GLN A 94 10.87 10.22 6.50
N HIS A 95 10.64 10.28 5.20
CA HIS A 95 10.14 11.48 4.54
C HIS A 95 8.75 11.89 5.07
N GLN A 96 7.80 10.95 5.10
CA GLN A 96 6.42 11.19 5.54
C GLN A 96 6.32 11.58 7.02
N PHE A 97 7.26 11.11 7.85
CA PHE A 97 7.26 11.32 9.29
C PHE A 97 8.32 12.31 9.80
N ARG A 98 9.07 12.99 8.91
CA ARG A 98 10.19 13.88 9.27
C ARG A 98 9.84 14.96 10.30
N HIS A 99 8.59 15.46 10.27
CA HIS A 99 8.08 16.48 11.19
C HIS A 99 7.07 15.94 12.23
N ARG A 100 6.92 14.62 12.37
CA ARG A 100 6.09 13.97 13.41
C ARG A 100 6.97 13.58 14.59
N ARG A 101 6.41 13.50 15.82
CA ARG A 101 7.16 13.10 17.05
C ARG A 101 7.85 11.75 16.90
N TRP A 102 7.18 10.80 16.26
CA TRP A 102 7.82 9.60 15.71
C TRP A 102 8.22 9.85 14.26
N ASN A 103 9.51 9.74 13.94
CA ASN A 103 10.09 10.11 12.64
C ASN A 103 10.58 8.92 11.81
N CYS A 104 10.07 7.72 12.08
CA CYS A 104 10.48 6.48 11.39
C CYS A 104 12.00 6.20 11.40
N SER A 105 12.68 6.52 12.51
CA SER A 105 14.11 6.29 12.69
C SER A 105 14.49 4.80 12.72
N THR A 106 15.53 4.43 11.96
CA THR A 106 16.10 3.06 11.88
C THR A 106 17.46 2.93 12.58
N ARG A 107 17.88 3.95 13.32
CA ARG A 107 19.25 4.08 13.90
C ARG A 107 19.66 2.97 14.89
N ASN A 108 18.72 2.18 15.41
CA ASN A 108 18.99 1.16 16.44
C ASN A 108 19.24 -0.26 15.87
N PHE A 109 19.32 -0.43 14.55
CA PHE A 109 19.43 -1.75 13.90
C PHE A 109 20.69 -2.54 14.31
N LEU A 110 21.81 -1.87 14.54
CA LEU A 110 23.12 -2.47 14.84
C LEU A 110 23.17 -3.30 16.15
N ARG A 111 22.11 -3.32 16.96
CA ARG A 111 22.02 -4.08 18.23
C ARG A 111 21.24 -5.41 18.10
N GLY A 112 21.16 -6.00 16.91
CA GLY A 112 20.47 -7.29 16.70
C GLY A 112 18.95 -7.22 16.88
N LYS A 113 18.35 -6.05 16.63
CA LYS A 113 16.91 -5.78 16.79
C LYS A 113 16.24 -5.61 15.42
N ASN A 114 14.92 -5.73 15.38
CA ASN A 114 14.11 -5.35 14.22
C ASN A 114 14.50 -3.95 13.70
N LEU A 115 14.53 -3.76 12.38
CA LEU A 115 14.94 -2.50 11.74
C LEU A 115 14.21 -1.27 12.27
N PHE A 116 12.90 -1.41 12.48
CA PHE A 116 12.03 -0.36 13.02
C PHE A 116 11.93 -0.37 14.56
N GLY A 117 12.77 -1.16 15.26
CA GLY A 117 12.72 -1.30 16.71
C GLY A 117 11.58 -2.20 17.20
N LYS A 118 11.16 -2.04 18.46
CA LYS A 118 10.05 -2.83 19.05
C LYS A 118 8.67 -2.20 18.81
N ILE A 119 8.60 -1.06 18.12
CA ILE A 119 7.31 -0.44 17.77
C ILE A 119 6.45 -1.40 16.95
N VAL A 120 7.07 -2.21 16.08
CA VAL A 120 6.39 -3.21 15.24
C VAL A 120 5.78 -4.37 16.03
N ASP A 121 6.17 -4.56 17.30
CA ASP A 121 5.53 -5.53 18.19
C ASP A 121 4.17 -5.03 18.69
N ARG A 122 3.92 -3.71 18.57
CA ARG A 122 2.69 -3.03 18.94
C ARG A 122 1.70 -2.94 17.78
N GLY A 123 0.41 -3.03 18.11
CA GLY A 123 -0.70 -2.88 17.17
C GLY A 123 -1.11 -1.42 16.95
N CYS A 124 -0.16 -0.50 16.80
CA CYS A 124 -0.40 0.94 16.71
C CYS A 124 -0.46 1.45 15.26
N ARG A 125 -0.87 2.72 15.08
CA ARG A 125 -0.98 3.35 13.75
C ARG A 125 0.35 3.39 13.00
N GLU A 126 1.45 3.65 13.69
CA GLU A 126 2.79 3.71 13.11
C GLU A 126 3.20 2.35 12.55
N THR A 127 2.89 1.27 13.28
CA THR A 127 3.07 -0.10 12.79
C THR A 127 2.22 -0.37 11.55
N ALA A 128 0.96 0.05 11.54
CA ALA A 128 0.08 -0.12 10.38
C ALA A 128 0.69 0.51 9.11
N PHE A 129 1.23 1.73 9.22
CA PHE A 129 1.92 2.40 8.12
C PHE A 129 3.19 1.66 7.68
N ILE A 130 4.03 1.19 8.59
CA ILE A 130 5.25 0.42 8.26
C ILE A 130 4.91 -0.80 7.42
N TYR A 131 3.91 -1.59 7.82
CA TYR A 131 3.49 -2.77 7.08
C TYR A 131 2.95 -2.39 5.70
N ALA A 132 2.13 -1.33 5.60
CA ALA A 132 1.61 -0.87 4.32
C ALA A 132 2.70 -0.35 3.36
N ILE A 133 3.55 0.58 3.79
CA ILE A 133 4.58 1.18 2.94
C ILE A 133 5.63 0.17 2.49
N THR A 134 6.01 -0.78 3.36
CA THR A 134 6.99 -1.80 3.01
C THR A 134 6.43 -2.83 2.04
N SER A 135 5.16 -3.22 2.21
CA SER A 135 4.46 -4.09 1.25
C SER A 135 4.29 -3.41 -0.11
N ALA A 136 3.91 -2.13 -0.11
CA ALA A 136 3.79 -1.31 -1.33
C ALA A 136 5.13 -1.18 -2.07
N ALA A 137 6.22 -0.91 -1.35
CA ALA A 137 7.55 -0.73 -1.94
C ALA A 137 8.11 -2.03 -2.54
N VAL A 138 7.85 -3.19 -1.91
CA VAL A 138 8.24 -4.49 -2.47
C VAL A 138 7.46 -4.75 -3.75
N THR A 139 6.15 -4.51 -3.77
CA THR A 139 5.36 -4.64 -5.00
C THR A 139 5.86 -3.71 -6.10
N HIS A 140 6.11 -2.44 -5.77
CA HIS A 140 6.60 -1.42 -6.70
C HIS A 140 7.96 -1.80 -7.29
N SER A 141 8.93 -2.10 -6.44
CA SER A 141 10.29 -2.41 -6.89
C SER A 141 10.37 -3.72 -7.66
N ILE A 142 9.56 -4.74 -7.34
CA ILE A 142 9.54 -6.01 -8.07
C ILE A 142 8.91 -5.83 -9.45
N ALA A 143 7.77 -5.13 -9.52
CA ALA A 143 7.08 -4.87 -10.78
C ALA A 143 7.95 -4.08 -11.76
N LYS A 144 8.68 -3.08 -11.26
CA LYS A 144 9.65 -2.32 -12.06
C LYS A 144 10.88 -3.16 -12.45
N ALA A 145 11.35 -4.01 -11.55
CA ALA A 145 12.47 -4.91 -11.84
C ALA A 145 12.13 -5.94 -12.95
N CYS A 146 10.87 -6.35 -13.06
CA CYS A 146 10.38 -7.19 -14.16
C CYS A 146 10.42 -6.48 -15.51
N SER A 147 9.98 -5.22 -15.57
CA SER A 147 10.01 -4.44 -16.82
C SER A 147 11.43 -4.01 -17.21
N GLU A 148 12.33 -3.86 -16.23
CA GLU A 148 13.76 -3.65 -16.47
C GLU A 148 14.51 -4.94 -16.90
N GLY A 149 13.87 -6.10 -16.87
CA GLY A 149 14.48 -7.39 -17.21
C GLY A 149 15.52 -7.88 -16.18
N THR A 150 15.50 -7.34 -14.96
CA THR A 150 16.47 -7.69 -13.91
C THR A 150 16.09 -8.94 -13.12
N ILE A 151 14.85 -9.42 -13.26
CA ILE A 151 14.34 -10.65 -12.65
C ILE A 151 14.03 -11.64 -13.76
N GLU A 152 14.66 -12.81 -13.72
CA GLU A 152 14.53 -13.82 -14.79
C GLU A 152 13.15 -14.49 -14.83
N SER A 153 12.45 -14.52 -13.70
CA SER A 153 11.17 -15.23 -13.54
C SER A 153 9.93 -14.39 -13.92
N CYS A 154 10.10 -13.18 -14.42
CA CYS A 154 9.02 -12.32 -14.88
C CYS A 154 9.44 -11.46 -16.08
N THR A 155 8.43 -10.96 -16.79
CA THR A 155 8.58 -10.08 -17.95
C THR A 155 7.62 -8.89 -17.84
N CYS A 156 7.61 -8.01 -18.85
CA CYS A 156 6.62 -6.94 -18.99
C CYS A 156 5.17 -7.46 -18.92
N ASP A 157 4.24 -6.59 -18.56
CA ASP A 157 2.82 -6.90 -18.67
C ASP A 157 2.29 -6.61 -20.08
N TYR A 158 1.77 -7.64 -20.75
CA TYR A 158 1.19 -7.54 -22.09
C TYR A 158 -0.33 -7.71 -22.10
N SER A 159 -0.97 -7.83 -20.92
CA SER A 159 -2.41 -8.09 -20.81
C SER A 159 -3.30 -6.99 -21.38
N HIS A 160 -2.74 -5.80 -21.62
CA HIS A 160 -3.46 -4.62 -22.10
C HIS A 160 -3.36 -4.37 -23.61
N GLN A 161 -2.72 -5.24 -24.41
CA GLN A 161 -2.50 -5.03 -25.85
C GLN A 161 -3.76 -5.26 -26.74
N SER A 162 -4.88 -4.60 -26.44
CA SER A 162 -6.02 -4.54 -27.38
C SER A 162 -5.76 -3.51 -28.49
N LYS A 163 -6.08 -3.84 -29.74
CA LYS A 163 -5.93 -2.89 -30.86
C LYS A 163 -6.93 -1.74 -30.70
N VAL A 164 -6.43 -0.53 -30.45
CA VAL A 164 -7.19 0.73 -30.48
C VAL A 164 -6.79 1.47 -31.76
N THR A 165 -7.75 2.02 -32.51
CA THR A 165 -7.52 2.63 -33.84
C THR A 165 -6.84 4.00 -33.80
N VAL A 166 -6.68 4.60 -32.61
CA VAL A 166 -6.21 5.99 -32.41
C VAL A 166 -4.79 6.04 -31.81
N TRP A 167 -4.34 4.97 -31.15
CA TRP A 167 -3.01 4.83 -30.58
C TRP A 167 -2.67 3.36 -30.37
N GLU A 168 -1.38 3.03 -30.37
CA GLU A 168 -0.92 1.64 -30.28
C GLU A 168 -0.31 1.33 -28.90
N TRP A 169 -0.66 0.19 -28.33
CA TRP A 169 0.08 -0.35 -27.19
C TRP A 169 1.45 -0.84 -27.66
N GLY A 170 2.50 -0.37 -27.01
CA GLY A 170 3.86 -0.83 -27.26
C GLY A 170 4.70 -0.79 -26.00
N GLY A 171 6.02 -0.83 -26.12
CA GLY A 171 6.94 -0.74 -24.99
C GLY A 171 6.82 -1.90 -23.98
N CYS A 172 7.28 -1.65 -22.75
CA CYS A 172 7.31 -2.63 -21.67
C CYS A 172 6.58 -2.08 -20.45
N SER A 173 5.34 -2.55 -20.24
CA SER A 173 4.55 -2.16 -19.07
C SER A 173 5.05 -2.82 -17.79
N ASP A 174 5.01 -2.08 -16.69
CA ASP A 174 5.38 -2.59 -15.37
C ASP A 174 4.45 -3.73 -14.93
N ASN A 175 5.03 -4.87 -14.52
CA ASN A 175 4.26 -6.06 -14.17
C ASN A 175 3.80 -6.02 -12.70
N ILE A 176 2.85 -5.13 -12.43
CA ILE A 176 2.28 -4.95 -11.08
C ILE A 176 1.62 -6.23 -10.56
N GLY A 177 1.01 -7.02 -11.44
CA GLY A 177 0.38 -8.30 -11.08
C GLY A 177 1.39 -9.29 -10.47
N PHE A 178 2.55 -9.45 -11.10
CA PHE A 178 3.65 -10.24 -10.56
C PHE A 178 4.17 -9.65 -9.24
N GLY A 179 4.36 -8.33 -9.18
CA GLY A 179 4.80 -7.63 -7.97
C GLY A 179 3.90 -7.85 -6.75
N ILE A 180 2.57 -7.84 -6.93
CA ILE A 180 1.59 -8.12 -5.88
C ILE A 180 1.66 -9.59 -5.45
N LYS A 181 1.69 -10.51 -6.42
CA LYS A 181 1.76 -11.95 -6.14
C LYS A 181 3.01 -12.29 -5.35
N PHE A 182 4.17 -11.80 -5.79
CA PHE A 182 5.44 -11.99 -5.11
C PHE A 182 5.42 -11.39 -3.70
N ALA A 183 4.97 -10.15 -3.54
CA ALA A 183 4.89 -9.48 -2.24
C ALA A 183 3.98 -10.22 -1.25
N ARG A 184 2.82 -10.72 -1.68
CA ARG A 184 1.94 -11.58 -0.85
C ARG A 184 2.63 -12.87 -0.42
N GLU A 185 3.46 -13.47 -1.26
CA GLU A 185 4.17 -14.69 -0.89
C GLU A 185 5.33 -14.42 0.07
N PHE A 186 6.05 -13.32 -0.15
CA PHE A 186 7.26 -12.95 0.58
C PHE A 186 7.00 -12.20 1.88
N VAL A 187 6.33 -11.04 1.82
CA VAL A 187 6.09 -10.13 2.96
C VAL A 187 5.20 -10.79 4.00
N ASP A 188 4.13 -11.47 3.56
CA ASP A 188 3.15 -12.07 4.47
C ASP A 188 3.65 -13.39 5.11
N THR A 189 4.86 -13.87 4.77
CA THR A 189 5.40 -15.12 5.34
C THR A 189 5.53 -15.09 6.86
N GLY A 190 5.80 -13.92 7.44
CA GLY A 190 5.89 -13.74 8.89
C GLY A 190 4.55 -13.63 9.63
N GLU A 191 3.44 -13.42 8.91
CA GLU A 191 2.18 -12.93 9.46
C GLU A 191 1.01 -13.93 9.30
N ARG A 192 1.31 -15.22 9.04
CA ARG A 192 0.29 -16.26 8.81
C ARG A 192 -0.30 -16.89 10.09
N GLY A 193 0.01 -16.35 11.26
CA GLY A 193 -0.56 -16.87 12.50
C GLY A 193 -2.03 -16.46 12.69
N ARG A 194 -2.58 -16.80 13.85
CA ARG A 194 -4.00 -16.59 14.20
C ARG A 194 -4.21 -15.38 15.10
N ASN A 195 -3.14 -14.68 15.48
CA ASN A 195 -3.24 -13.58 16.43
C ASN A 195 -3.80 -12.35 15.71
N PHE A 196 -4.56 -11.53 16.44
CA PHE A 196 -5.22 -10.36 15.86
C PHE A 196 -4.24 -9.35 15.27
N ARG A 197 -3.06 -9.22 15.87
CA ARG A 197 -1.96 -8.42 15.33
C ARG A 197 -1.51 -8.90 13.96
N GLU A 198 -1.38 -10.22 13.76
CA GLU A 198 -0.96 -10.77 12.47
C GLU A 198 -2.04 -10.55 11.40
N LYS A 199 -3.33 -10.61 11.78
CA LYS A 199 -4.45 -10.25 10.90
C LYS A 199 -4.47 -8.78 10.52
N MET A 200 -4.24 -7.89 11.49
CA MET A 200 -4.06 -6.45 11.26
C MET A 200 -2.89 -6.20 10.28
N ASN A 201 -1.76 -6.86 10.51
CA ASN A 201 -0.57 -6.75 9.65
C ASN A 201 -0.87 -7.21 8.21
N LEU A 202 -1.55 -8.34 8.03
CA LEU A 202 -1.96 -8.83 6.71
C LEU A 202 -2.91 -7.85 5.98
N HIS A 203 -3.86 -7.25 6.71
CA HIS A 203 -4.76 -6.23 6.17
C HIS A 203 -3.97 -5.00 5.69
N ASN A 204 -3.10 -4.46 6.54
CA ASN A 204 -2.29 -3.29 6.20
C ASN A 204 -1.30 -3.57 5.05
N ASN A 205 -0.73 -4.77 5.00
CA ASN A 205 0.08 -5.21 3.87
C ASN A 205 -0.71 -5.21 2.55
N GLU A 206 -1.96 -5.65 2.59
CA GLU A 206 -2.84 -5.68 1.42
C GLU A 206 -3.27 -4.26 1.01
N ALA A 207 -3.62 -3.41 1.97
CA ALA A 207 -3.90 -1.99 1.73
C ALA A 207 -2.72 -1.31 1.03
N GLY A 208 -1.49 -1.56 1.50
CA GLY A 208 -0.26 -1.09 0.87
C GLY A 208 -0.13 -1.50 -0.60
N ARG A 209 -0.29 -2.80 -0.90
CA ARG A 209 -0.20 -3.34 -2.27
C ARG A 209 -1.26 -2.76 -3.19
N ALA A 210 -2.46 -2.56 -2.65
CA ALA A 210 -3.60 -2.13 -3.43
C ALA A 210 -3.55 -0.62 -3.73
N VAL A 211 -2.92 0.20 -2.87
CA VAL A 211 -2.63 1.62 -3.18
C VAL A 211 -1.67 1.77 -4.36
N SER A 212 -0.69 0.88 -4.51
CA SER A 212 0.20 0.87 -5.68
C SER A 212 -0.53 0.64 -7.01
N CYS A 213 -1.79 0.19 -6.99
CA CYS A 213 -2.62 0.00 -8.19
C CYS A 213 -3.46 1.24 -8.59
N ARG A 214 -3.42 2.33 -7.82
CA ARG A 214 -4.39 3.45 -7.93
C ARG A 214 -4.23 4.31 -9.20
N GLU A 215 -3.22 4.08 -10.04
CA GLU A 215 -3.11 4.75 -11.34
C GLU A 215 -4.28 4.45 -12.28
N THR A 216 -5.02 3.39 -12.00
CA THR A 216 -6.22 3.04 -12.76
C THR A 216 -7.20 4.23 -12.86
N ALA A 217 -7.43 4.99 -11.78
CA ALA A 217 -8.39 6.12 -11.78
C ALA A 217 -7.94 7.31 -12.65
N PHE A 218 -6.67 7.70 -12.55
CA PHE A 218 -6.11 8.79 -13.34
C PHE A 218 -5.98 8.41 -14.81
N ILE A 219 -5.62 7.16 -15.09
CA ILE A 219 -5.58 6.61 -16.46
C ILE A 219 -6.99 6.62 -17.06
N TYR A 220 -8.01 6.18 -16.34
CA TYR A 220 -9.40 6.23 -16.81
C TYR A 220 -9.84 7.67 -17.12
N ALA A 221 -9.51 8.62 -16.24
CA ALA A 221 -9.77 10.03 -16.47
C ALA A 221 -9.04 10.58 -17.71
N ILE A 222 -7.72 10.38 -17.84
CA ILE A 222 -6.96 10.87 -19.00
C ILE A 222 -7.37 10.17 -20.29
N THR A 223 -7.60 8.85 -20.25
CA THR A 223 -7.99 8.08 -21.44
C THR A 223 -9.33 8.58 -21.95
N SER A 224 -10.30 8.79 -21.06
CA SER A 224 -11.59 9.34 -21.47
C SER A 224 -11.48 10.80 -21.94
N ALA A 225 -10.62 11.62 -21.33
CA ALA A 225 -10.38 13.00 -21.78
C ALA A 225 -9.72 13.05 -23.17
N ALA A 226 -8.71 12.21 -23.40
CA ALA A 226 -7.95 12.14 -24.64
C ALA A 226 -8.80 11.65 -25.82
N VAL A 227 -9.67 10.64 -25.60
CA VAL A 227 -10.62 10.18 -26.63
C VAL A 227 -11.62 11.29 -26.97
N THR A 228 -12.21 11.94 -25.97
CA THR A 228 -13.11 13.08 -26.18
C THR A 228 -12.46 14.18 -27.02
N HIS A 229 -11.25 14.62 -26.63
CA HIS A 229 -10.52 15.66 -27.33
C HIS A 229 -10.18 15.25 -28.77
N SER A 230 -9.64 14.05 -28.96
CA SER A 230 -9.18 13.59 -30.28
C SER A 230 -10.33 13.47 -31.28
N ILE A 231 -11.48 12.95 -30.84
CA ILE A 231 -12.66 12.83 -31.69
C ILE A 231 -13.27 14.21 -31.97
N ALA A 232 -13.37 15.09 -30.97
CA ALA A 232 -13.90 16.43 -31.15
C ALA A 232 -13.08 17.24 -32.18
N LYS A 233 -11.75 17.08 -32.15
CA LYS A 233 -10.82 17.69 -33.09
C LYS A 233 -10.88 17.04 -34.48
N ALA A 234 -10.99 15.72 -34.56
CA ALA A 234 -11.14 15.03 -35.84
C ALA A 234 -12.43 15.45 -36.58
N CYS A 235 -13.51 15.74 -35.84
CA CYS A 235 -14.73 16.33 -36.39
C CYS A 235 -14.53 17.74 -36.95
N SER A 236 -13.72 18.59 -36.29
CA SER A 236 -13.46 19.94 -36.78
C SER A 236 -12.50 19.98 -37.97
N GLU A 237 -11.60 18.99 -38.07
CA GLU A 237 -10.73 18.79 -39.22
C GLU A 237 -11.45 18.13 -40.41
N GLY A 238 -12.70 17.68 -40.25
CA GLY A 238 -13.47 16.99 -41.29
C GLY A 238 -12.97 15.58 -41.62
N THR A 239 -12.15 14.99 -40.73
CA THR A 239 -11.59 13.64 -40.92
C THR A 239 -12.58 12.52 -40.56
N ILE A 240 -13.67 12.84 -39.85
CA ILE A 240 -14.75 11.92 -39.50
C ILE A 240 -16.03 12.39 -40.19
N GLU A 241 -16.56 11.59 -41.12
CA GLU A 241 -17.77 11.93 -41.89
C GLU A 241 -19.06 11.97 -41.05
N SER A 242 -19.08 11.27 -39.91
CA SER A 242 -20.25 11.15 -39.04
C SER A 242 -20.45 12.33 -38.08
N CYS A 243 -19.58 13.34 -38.13
CA CYS A 243 -19.70 14.56 -37.34
C CYS A 243 -19.21 15.77 -38.14
N THR A 244 -19.54 16.96 -37.64
CA THR A 244 -19.14 18.24 -38.23
C THR A 244 -18.75 19.21 -37.12
N CYS A 245 -18.29 20.41 -37.49
CA CYS A 245 -17.99 21.51 -36.57
C CYS A 245 -19.14 21.77 -35.58
N ASP A 246 -18.80 22.22 -34.38
CA ASP A 246 -19.78 22.80 -33.48
C ASP A 246 -20.01 24.29 -33.80
N TYR A 247 -21.24 24.63 -34.16
CA TYR A 247 -21.67 25.99 -34.47
C TYR A 247 -22.46 26.66 -33.34
N SER A 248 -22.66 25.96 -32.21
CA SER A 248 -23.50 26.44 -31.09
C SER A 248 -22.96 27.71 -30.40
N HIS A 249 -21.67 28.01 -30.57
CA HIS A 249 -21.01 29.20 -30.00
C HIS A 249 -21.01 30.44 -30.91
N GLN A 250 -21.70 30.41 -32.05
CA GLN A 250 -21.88 31.59 -32.94
C GLN A 250 -22.86 32.64 -32.36
N SER A 251 -22.72 32.98 -31.08
CA SER A 251 -23.41 34.14 -30.52
C SER A 251 -22.81 35.42 -31.13
N LYS A 252 -23.67 36.27 -31.70
CA LYS A 252 -23.31 37.61 -32.18
C LYS A 252 -22.91 38.48 -30.99
N VAL A 253 -21.63 38.52 -30.68
CA VAL A 253 -21.04 39.56 -29.84
C VAL A 253 -20.56 40.66 -30.79
N THR A 254 -21.01 41.90 -30.58
CA THR A 254 -20.83 43.04 -31.51
C THR A 254 -19.39 43.53 -31.70
N VAL A 255 -18.40 42.82 -31.12
CA VAL A 255 -17.00 43.26 -31.04
C VAL A 255 -16.04 42.31 -31.78
N TRP A 256 -16.46 41.08 -32.09
CA TRP A 256 -15.65 40.13 -32.86
C TRP A 256 -16.52 39.09 -33.56
N GLU A 257 -16.13 38.72 -34.78
CA GLU A 257 -16.77 37.64 -35.54
C GLU A 257 -16.03 36.33 -35.28
N TRP A 258 -16.75 35.28 -34.88
CA TRP A 258 -16.23 33.92 -34.81
C TRP A 258 -15.97 33.41 -36.24
N GLY A 259 -14.70 33.31 -36.63
CA GLY A 259 -14.27 32.64 -37.85
C GLY A 259 -13.71 31.24 -37.56
N GLY A 260 -14.12 30.23 -38.33
CA GLY A 260 -13.54 28.89 -38.27
C GLY A 260 -14.49 27.80 -37.76
N CYS A 261 -13.92 26.62 -37.56
CA CYS A 261 -14.63 25.39 -37.18
C CYS A 261 -14.27 25.02 -35.73
N SER A 262 -15.24 25.04 -34.82
CA SER A 262 -15.01 24.65 -33.42
C SER A 262 -15.05 23.13 -33.26
N ASP A 263 -14.20 22.61 -32.38
CA ASP A 263 -14.18 21.20 -31.98
C ASP A 263 -15.55 20.77 -31.46
N ASN A 264 -16.07 19.64 -31.98
CA ASN A 264 -17.37 19.12 -31.57
C ASN A 264 -17.25 18.28 -30.30
N ILE A 265 -17.08 18.97 -29.17
CA ILE A 265 -16.88 18.35 -27.85
C ILE A 265 -18.08 17.48 -27.46
N GLY A 266 -19.30 17.88 -27.81
CA GLY A 266 -20.51 17.10 -27.56
C GLY A 266 -20.47 15.72 -28.22
N PHE A 267 -20.05 15.68 -29.50
CA PHE A 267 -19.85 14.42 -30.22
C PHE A 267 -18.70 13.60 -29.61
N GLY A 268 -17.58 14.24 -29.27
CA GLY A 268 -16.44 13.61 -28.58
C GLY A 268 -16.82 12.93 -27.26
N ILE A 269 -17.62 13.60 -26.41
CA ILE A 269 -18.11 13.04 -25.14
C ILE A 269 -19.03 11.85 -25.38
N LYS A 270 -19.95 11.95 -26.34
CA LYS A 270 -20.87 10.85 -26.68
C LYS A 270 -20.10 9.62 -27.15
N PHE A 271 -19.15 9.82 -28.06
CA PHE A 271 -18.29 8.76 -28.55
C PHE A 271 -17.45 8.14 -27.40
N ALA A 272 -16.85 8.96 -26.54
CA ALA A 272 -16.06 8.45 -25.41
C ALA A 272 -16.90 7.63 -24.42
N ARG A 273 -18.16 8.00 -24.17
CA ARG A 273 -19.10 7.20 -23.35
C ARG A 273 -19.48 5.87 -24.01
N GLU A 274 -19.60 5.83 -25.33
CA GLU A 274 -19.89 4.58 -26.03
C GLU A 274 -18.64 3.69 -26.14
N PHE A 275 -17.46 4.28 -26.30
CA PHE A 275 -16.22 3.57 -26.55
C PHE A 275 -15.48 3.19 -25.27
N VAL A 276 -15.16 4.16 -24.41
CA VAL A 276 -14.33 3.96 -23.20
C VAL A 276 -15.12 3.25 -22.10
N ASP A 277 -16.42 3.51 -21.99
CA ASP A 277 -17.23 2.95 -20.90
C ASP A 277 -17.77 1.52 -21.20
N THR A 278 -17.57 0.98 -22.41
CA THR A 278 -18.11 -0.33 -22.83
C THR A 278 -17.62 -1.50 -21.96
N GLY A 279 -16.38 -1.44 -21.45
CA GLY A 279 -15.82 -2.44 -20.53
C GLY A 279 -16.25 -2.28 -19.07
N GLU A 280 -16.94 -1.19 -18.72
CA GLU A 280 -17.16 -0.75 -17.34
C GLU A 280 -18.65 -0.74 -16.95
N ARG A 281 -19.53 -1.35 -17.77
CA ARG A 281 -21.01 -1.36 -17.56
C ARG A 281 -21.52 -2.38 -16.53
N GLY A 282 -20.63 -3.08 -15.83
CA GLY A 282 -21.05 -4.04 -14.81
C GLY A 282 -21.53 -3.39 -13.51
N ARG A 283 -21.94 -4.21 -12.54
CA ARG A 283 -22.55 -3.77 -11.27
C ARG A 283 -21.58 -3.67 -10.10
N ASN A 284 -20.31 -4.02 -10.27
CA ASN A 284 -19.38 -4.03 -9.15
C ASN A 284 -18.86 -2.62 -8.82
N PHE A 285 -18.39 -2.41 -7.58
CA PHE A 285 -17.95 -1.10 -7.11
C PHE A 285 -16.74 -0.56 -7.87
N ARG A 286 -15.94 -1.44 -8.49
CA ARG A 286 -14.76 -1.08 -9.29
C ARG A 286 -15.19 -0.46 -10.63
N GLU A 287 -16.09 -1.12 -11.34
CA GLU A 287 -16.68 -0.65 -12.61
C GLU A 287 -17.38 0.70 -12.43
N LYS A 288 -18.20 0.86 -11.37
CA LYS A 288 -18.83 2.16 -11.06
C LYS A 288 -17.82 3.26 -10.76
N MET A 289 -16.71 2.94 -10.09
CA MET A 289 -15.64 3.89 -9.81
C MET A 289 -14.86 4.26 -11.08
N ASN A 290 -14.63 3.31 -11.98
CA ASN A 290 -14.01 3.53 -13.28
C ASN A 290 -14.88 4.44 -14.16
N LEU A 291 -16.20 4.19 -14.23
CA LEU A 291 -17.17 5.07 -14.91
C LEU A 291 -17.15 6.50 -14.36
N HIS A 292 -17.11 6.64 -13.03
CA HIS A 292 -17.00 7.96 -12.39
C HIS A 292 -15.71 8.69 -12.79
N ASN A 293 -14.57 7.98 -12.81
CA ASN A 293 -13.30 8.57 -13.20
C ASN A 293 -13.26 8.94 -14.69
N ASN A 294 -13.84 8.11 -15.57
CA ASN A 294 -14.01 8.43 -16.98
C ASN A 294 -14.83 9.73 -17.15
N GLU A 295 -15.96 9.84 -16.44
CA GLU A 295 -16.80 11.03 -16.47
C GLU A 295 -16.07 12.28 -15.94
N ALA A 296 -15.32 12.14 -14.85
CA ALA A 296 -14.51 13.22 -14.30
C ALA A 296 -13.42 13.69 -15.29
N GLY A 297 -12.81 12.78 -16.04
CA GLY A 297 -11.85 13.11 -17.09
C GLY A 297 -12.45 13.90 -18.26
N ARG A 298 -13.71 13.59 -18.64
CA ARG A 298 -14.42 14.28 -19.72
C ARG A 298 -14.80 15.72 -19.39
N ALA A 299 -14.78 16.11 -18.12
CA ALA A 299 -15.16 17.44 -17.65
C ALA A 299 -14.02 18.47 -17.65
N CYS A 300 -12.79 18.09 -18.01
CA CYS A 300 -11.66 19.01 -18.07
C CYS A 300 -11.57 19.73 -19.42
N HIS A 301 -11.66 21.07 -19.41
CA HIS A 301 -11.45 21.95 -20.57
C HIS A 301 -10.22 22.85 -20.34
N GLY A 302 -9.27 22.89 -21.28
CA GLY A 302 -8.13 23.81 -21.22
C GLY A 302 -7.01 23.55 -22.23
N MET A 303 -6.63 24.61 -22.96
CA MET A 303 -5.76 24.66 -24.14
C MET A 303 -4.26 24.39 -23.84
N SER A 304 -3.70 23.30 -24.40
CA SER A 304 -2.32 23.15 -24.94
C SER A 304 -1.76 21.71 -24.79
N GLY A 305 -1.74 20.94 -25.87
CA GLY A 305 -1.01 19.66 -25.91
C GLY A 305 -1.52 18.64 -26.92
N SER A 306 -1.28 18.90 -28.21
CA SER A 306 -1.58 18.01 -29.35
C SER A 306 -1.21 16.53 -29.10
N CYS A 307 -2.17 15.61 -29.29
CA CYS A 307 -2.04 14.15 -29.09
C CYS A 307 -2.34 13.37 -30.37
N THR A 308 -1.67 13.67 -31.48
CA THR A 308 -1.89 13.01 -32.78
C THR A 308 -1.05 11.73 -32.95
N VAL A 309 -1.32 10.71 -32.13
CA VAL A 309 -0.68 9.36 -32.04
C VAL A 309 0.50 9.28 -31.06
N LYS A 310 0.38 8.40 -30.04
CA LYS A 310 1.44 8.06 -29.08
C LYS A 310 1.43 6.55 -28.81
N THR A 311 2.57 5.87 -28.95
CA THR A 311 2.73 4.51 -28.42
C THR A 311 2.75 4.58 -26.90
N CYS A 312 1.89 3.81 -26.23
CA CYS A 312 1.73 3.88 -24.77
C CYS A 312 2.09 2.55 -24.10
N TRP A 313 2.67 2.63 -22.89
CA TRP A 313 2.87 1.51 -21.96
C TRP A 313 2.57 1.97 -20.53
N MET A 314 2.19 1.02 -19.67
CA MET A 314 1.87 1.35 -18.28
C MET A 314 3.14 1.45 -17.43
N ARG A 315 3.26 2.53 -16.66
CA ARG A 315 4.38 2.77 -15.74
C ARG A 315 3.85 3.13 -14.38
N LEU A 316 4.44 2.52 -13.36
CA LEU A 316 4.13 2.82 -11.96
C LEU A 316 4.45 4.27 -11.61
N PRO A 317 3.75 4.85 -10.62
CA PRO A 317 3.92 6.24 -10.29
C PRO A 317 5.25 6.42 -9.56
N ASN A 318 5.67 7.68 -9.42
CA ASN A 318 6.71 7.99 -8.46
C ASN A 318 6.27 7.50 -7.07
N PHE A 319 7.17 6.81 -6.36
CA PHE A 319 6.85 6.21 -5.07
C PHE A 319 6.44 7.24 -4.01
N ARG A 320 6.81 8.51 -4.17
CA ARG A 320 6.29 9.62 -3.35
C ARG A 320 4.77 9.67 -3.35
N VAL A 321 4.13 9.51 -4.51
CA VAL A 321 2.67 9.51 -4.65
C VAL A 321 2.04 8.37 -3.85
N VAL A 322 2.67 7.19 -3.85
CA VAL A 322 2.23 6.04 -3.03
C VAL A 322 2.39 6.36 -1.55
N GLY A 323 3.50 6.98 -1.15
CA GLY A 323 3.76 7.46 0.20
C GLY A 323 2.71 8.44 0.70
N ASP A 324 2.37 9.46 -0.11
CA ASP A 324 1.37 10.49 0.21
C ASP A 324 -0.02 9.85 0.38
N ASN A 325 -0.43 8.99 -0.56
CA ASN A 325 -1.70 8.27 -0.45
C ASN A 325 -1.80 7.38 0.80
N LEU A 326 -0.69 6.73 1.19
CA LEU A 326 -0.65 5.93 2.42
C LEU A 326 -0.62 6.80 3.67
N LYS A 327 -0.04 7.99 3.58
CA LYS A 327 0.02 8.96 4.69
C LYS A 327 -1.37 9.52 5.00
N ASP A 328 -2.18 9.81 3.98
CA ASP A 328 -3.58 10.20 4.16
C ASP A 328 -4.38 9.10 4.85
N ARG A 329 -4.17 7.84 4.43
CA ARG A 329 -4.81 6.66 5.06
C ARG A 329 -4.33 6.40 6.48
N PHE A 330 -3.11 6.81 6.82
CA PHE A 330 -2.60 6.74 8.18
C PHE A 330 -3.29 7.77 9.08
N ASP A 331 -3.51 8.99 8.60
CA ASP A 331 -4.20 10.02 9.38
C ASP A 331 -5.67 9.65 9.63
N GLY A 332 -6.32 9.01 8.65
CA GLY A 332 -7.68 8.45 8.75
C GLY A 332 -7.78 6.99 9.19
N ALA A 333 -6.72 6.40 9.75
CA ALA A 333 -6.69 4.97 10.07
C ALA A 333 -7.77 4.59 11.11
N SER A 334 -8.39 3.42 10.92
CA SER A 334 -9.48 2.95 11.76
C SER A 334 -8.98 2.07 12.91
N ARG A 335 -9.41 2.40 14.14
CA ARG A 335 -9.23 1.48 15.27
C ARG A 335 -10.22 0.34 15.15
N VAL A 336 -9.75 -0.89 15.25
CA VAL A 336 -10.58 -2.09 15.09
C VAL A 336 -10.55 -2.98 16.32
N MET A 337 -11.66 -3.68 16.54
CA MET A 337 -11.76 -4.79 17.48
C MET A 337 -12.02 -6.08 16.73
N VAL A 338 -11.90 -7.16 17.47
CA VAL A 338 -12.09 -8.50 16.97
C VAL A 338 -13.51 -8.94 17.29
N SER A 339 -14.29 -9.36 16.29
CA SER A 339 -15.48 -10.18 16.56
C SER A 339 -15.10 -11.65 16.69
N ASN A 340 -15.40 -12.25 17.83
CA ASN A 340 -15.08 -13.63 18.17
C ASN A 340 -16.04 -14.66 17.53
N SER A 341 -16.49 -14.47 16.29
CA SER A 341 -17.46 -15.36 15.63
C SER A 341 -16.90 -16.74 15.21
N LEU A 342 -15.74 -17.14 15.71
CA LEU A 342 -15.14 -18.46 15.49
C LEU A 342 -15.02 -19.30 16.78
N ARG A 343 -15.71 -18.93 17.86
CA ARG A 343 -15.75 -19.69 19.12
C ARG A 343 -17.05 -20.46 19.39
N SER A 344 -18.04 -20.45 18.49
CA SER A 344 -19.26 -21.27 18.61
C SER A 344 -19.26 -22.47 17.66
N SER A 345 -18.28 -23.35 17.80
CA SER A 345 -18.33 -24.72 17.26
C SER A 345 -17.44 -25.60 18.13
N ASN A 346 -17.81 -25.73 19.40
CA ASN A 346 -17.59 -26.88 20.28
C ASN A 346 -17.87 -26.48 21.73
N GLY A 347 -18.99 -26.97 22.28
CA GLY A 347 -19.26 -26.93 23.71
C GLY A 347 -20.73 -26.73 24.06
N GLY A 348 -21.40 -27.85 24.37
CA GLY A 348 -22.40 -27.99 25.45
C GLY A 348 -23.66 -27.13 25.42
N ALA A 349 -24.80 -27.80 25.32
CA ALA A 349 -26.11 -27.25 25.63
C ALA A 349 -26.14 -26.51 26.99
N ASN A 350 -26.72 -25.32 27.01
CA ASN A 350 -27.79 -25.03 27.96
C ASN A 350 -28.63 -23.85 27.47
N GLU A 351 -29.95 -24.06 27.49
CA GLU A 351 -30.98 -23.08 27.15
C GLU A 351 -31.02 -21.95 28.18
N ASN A 352 -31.23 -20.72 27.68
CA ASN A 352 -31.99 -19.61 28.27
C ASN A 352 -31.31 -18.25 28.02
N ALA A 353 -31.68 -17.59 26.92
CA ALA A 353 -31.71 -16.12 26.84
C ALA A 353 -32.45 -15.66 25.56
N ILE A 354 -33.75 -15.37 25.75
CA ILE A 354 -34.52 -14.24 25.22
C ILE A 354 -34.26 -13.83 23.75
N LYS A 355 -35.20 -14.25 22.88
CA LYS A 355 -35.42 -13.69 21.54
C LYS A 355 -35.90 -12.23 21.66
N VAL A 356 -35.20 -11.30 21.02
CA VAL A 356 -35.77 -10.01 20.62
C VAL A 356 -35.81 -9.96 19.10
N HIS A 357 -37.03 -9.91 18.58
CA HIS A 357 -37.33 -9.75 17.16
C HIS A 357 -36.82 -8.41 16.64
N SER A 358 -36.18 -8.42 15.48
CA SER A 358 -36.14 -7.25 14.60
C SER A 358 -36.15 -7.74 13.16
N SER A 359 -37.33 -7.61 12.58
CA SER A 359 -37.73 -8.00 11.24
C SER A 359 -37.00 -7.18 10.18
N SER A 360 -36.56 -7.82 9.10
CA SER A 360 -36.32 -7.16 7.82
C SER A 360 -36.61 -8.14 6.69
N ASN A 361 -37.64 -7.80 5.93
CA ASN A 361 -38.19 -8.55 4.81
C ASN A 361 -37.14 -8.86 3.74
N ALA A 362 -37.01 -10.15 3.39
CA ALA A 362 -36.43 -10.58 2.12
C ALA A 362 -37.55 -11.21 1.29
N LEU A 363 -38.01 -10.48 0.27
CA LEU A 363 -38.80 -11.03 -0.82
C LEU A 363 -37.94 -12.04 -1.59
N GLN A 364 -38.30 -13.32 -1.49
CA GLN A 364 -37.83 -14.38 -2.38
C GLN A 364 -38.60 -14.26 -3.70
N VAL A 365 -37.88 -14.16 -4.82
CA VAL A 365 -38.43 -14.49 -6.13
C VAL A 365 -37.77 -15.78 -6.60
N SER A 366 -38.58 -16.83 -6.52
CA SER A 366 -38.31 -18.17 -7.04
C SER A 366 -38.76 -18.22 -8.50
N HIS A 367 -37.88 -18.62 -9.42
CA HIS A 367 -38.30 -19.15 -10.71
C HIS A 367 -37.75 -20.56 -10.88
N THR A 368 -38.65 -21.53 -10.71
CA THR A 368 -38.55 -22.88 -11.23
C THR A 368 -39.46 -22.99 -12.44
N SER A 369 -38.94 -23.42 -13.58
CA SER A 369 -39.74 -24.06 -14.62
C SER A 369 -38.97 -25.27 -15.14
N VAL A 370 -39.66 -26.41 -15.08
CA VAL A 370 -39.22 -27.73 -15.52
C VAL A 370 -39.61 -27.90 -16.99
N GLY A 371 -38.69 -28.46 -17.79
CA GLY A 371 -38.98 -29.03 -19.10
C GLY A 371 -38.16 -30.33 -19.27
N PRO A 372 -38.76 -31.44 -19.74
CA PRO A 372 -38.12 -32.74 -19.73
C PRO A 372 -37.35 -32.97 -21.02
N ASN A 373 -36.06 -33.36 -20.93
CA ASN A 373 -35.47 -34.40 -21.76
C ASN A 373 -33.98 -34.61 -21.47
N SER A 374 -33.63 -35.90 -21.38
CA SER A 374 -32.38 -36.54 -21.79
C SER A 374 -31.15 -36.57 -20.87
N ILE A 375 -30.91 -37.82 -20.42
CA ILE A 375 -29.64 -38.56 -20.41
C ILE A 375 -28.63 -38.24 -19.30
N SER A 376 -28.68 -39.11 -18.27
CA SER A 376 -27.62 -39.36 -17.31
C SER A 376 -26.37 -39.89 -18.01
N SER A 377 -25.33 -39.06 -18.12
CA SER A 377 -23.97 -39.51 -18.42
C SER A 377 -23.14 -39.52 -17.14
N ASN A 378 -22.88 -40.72 -16.61
CA ASN A 378 -21.93 -40.97 -15.53
C ASN A 378 -20.50 -40.73 -16.04
N SER A 379 -19.98 -39.52 -15.87
CA SER A 379 -18.58 -39.21 -16.17
C SER A 379 -17.82 -38.93 -14.87
N VAL A 380 -16.95 -39.86 -14.50
CA VAL A 380 -16.06 -39.84 -13.32
C VAL A 380 -15.13 -38.60 -13.29
N HIS A 381 -15.07 -37.81 -14.36
CA HIS A 381 -14.30 -36.57 -14.46
C HIS A 381 -14.91 -35.31 -13.79
N VAL A 382 -16.18 -35.33 -13.37
CA VAL A 382 -16.81 -34.14 -12.70
C VAL A 382 -16.50 -34.07 -11.20
N ARG A 383 -16.21 -35.21 -10.55
CA ARG A 383 -15.86 -35.25 -9.12
C ARG A 383 -14.51 -34.58 -8.80
N GLY A 384 -13.60 -34.52 -9.77
CA GLY A 384 -12.29 -33.85 -9.62
C GLY A 384 -12.39 -32.32 -9.57
N HIS A 385 -13.27 -31.72 -10.37
CA HIS A 385 -13.45 -30.27 -10.41
C HIS A 385 -14.26 -29.73 -9.21
N GLN A 386 -15.23 -30.50 -8.70
CA GLN A 386 -15.97 -30.11 -7.49
C GLN A 386 -15.09 -30.16 -6.22
N GLN A 387 -14.15 -31.10 -6.11
CA GLN A 387 -13.20 -31.13 -4.99
C GLN A 387 -12.16 -30.01 -5.07
N GLN A 388 -11.73 -29.58 -6.27
CA GLN A 388 -10.84 -28.43 -6.43
C GLN A 388 -11.55 -27.09 -6.14
N GLN A 389 -12.82 -26.93 -6.52
CA GLN A 389 -13.61 -25.73 -6.17
C GLN A 389 -13.91 -25.66 -4.67
N GLN A 390 -14.19 -26.78 -4.00
CA GLN A 390 -14.36 -26.79 -2.53
C GLN A 390 -13.05 -26.50 -1.78
N GLN A 391 -11.88 -26.88 -2.31
CA GLN A 391 -10.58 -26.50 -1.75
C GLN A 391 -10.22 -25.03 -2.03
N GLN A 392 -10.62 -24.46 -3.17
CA GLN A 392 -10.50 -23.02 -3.43
C GLN A 392 -11.46 -22.19 -2.56
N GLN A 393 -12.70 -22.61 -2.36
CA GLN A 393 -13.64 -21.96 -1.43
C GLN A 393 -13.21 -22.10 0.04
N LYS A 394 -12.63 -23.23 0.47
CA LYS A 394 -12.01 -23.37 1.80
C LYS A 394 -10.72 -22.56 1.97
N ARG A 395 -10.01 -22.22 0.88
CA ARG A 395 -8.87 -21.29 0.89
C ARG A 395 -9.30 -19.82 0.87
N TYR A 396 -10.41 -19.49 0.21
CA TYR A 396 -11.01 -18.16 0.18
C TYR A 396 -11.66 -17.80 1.53
N ASN A 397 -12.41 -18.72 2.14
CA ASN A 397 -13.02 -18.53 3.47
C ASN A 397 -12.02 -18.55 4.63
N ARG A 398 -10.74 -18.88 4.41
CA ARG A 398 -9.69 -18.80 5.44
C ARG A 398 -9.26 -17.35 5.75
N TYR A 399 -9.67 -16.39 4.91
CA TYR A 399 -9.36 -14.97 5.04
C TYR A 399 -10.57 -14.10 5.45
N HIS A 400 -11.75 -14.69 5.68
CA HIS A 400 -12.92 -13.92 6.14
C HIS A 400 -12.86 -13.67 7.66
N PHE A 401 -11.81 -12.99 8.09
CA PHE A 401 -11.72 -12.38 9.41
C PHE A 401 -12.23 -10.95 9.27
N GLN A 402 -13.42 -10.67 9.79
CA GLN A 402 -14.01 -9.34 9.68
C GLN A 402 -13.46 -8.46 10.81
N LEU A 403 -12.64 -7.48 10.45
CA LEU A 403 -12.22 -6.42 11.35
C LEU A 403 -13.41 -5.48 11.57
N LYS A 404 -13.93 -5.43 12.79
CA LYS A 404 -15.02 -4.52 13.14
C LYS A 404 -14.43 -3.23 13.70
N PRO A 405 -15.01 -2.06 13.40
CA PRO A 405 -14.56 -0.82 13.99
C PRO A 405 -14.72 -0.86 15.52
N TYR A 406 -13.84 -0.15 16.24
CA TYR A 406 -13.91 -0.03 17.69
C TYR A 406 -15.15 0.73 18.16
N ASN A 407 -15.50 1.80 17.44
CA ASN A 407 -16.80 2.43 17.58
C ASN A 407 -17.77 1.83 16.53
N PRO A 408 -18.89 1.19 16.94
CA PRO A 408 -19.88 0.64 16.01
C PRO A 408 -20.52 1.68 15.07
N GLU A 409 -20.53 2.96 15.45
CA GLU A 409 -21.08 4.04 14.62
C GLU A 409 -20.14 4.45 13.48
N HIS A 410 -18.86 4.07 13.56
CA HIS A 410 -17.93 4.35 12.47
C HIS A 410 -18.13 3.37 11.32
N LYS A 411 -17.95 3.88 10.10
CA LYS A 411 -17.95 3.03 8.90
C LYS A 411 -16.88 1.93 9.02
N PRO A 412 -17.21 0.66 8.69
CA PRO A 412 -16.21 -0.40 8.66
C PRO A 412 -15.07 -0.08 7.68
N PRO A 413 -13.82 -0.42 8.02
CA PRO A 413 -12.68 -0.13 7.16
C PRO A 413 -12.74 -0.93 5.85
N GLY A 414 -12.46 -0.27 4.74
CA GLY A 414 -12.28 -0.90 3.44
C GLY A 414 -10.94 -1.63 3.31
N VAL A 415 -10.77 -2.35 2.20
CA VAL A 415 -9.54 -3.12 1.89
C VAL A 415 -8.31 -2.21 1.78
N MET A 416 -8.51 -0.95 1.43
CA MET A 416 -7.45 0.04 1.25
C MET A 416 -7.19 0.86 2.51
N ASP A 417 -8.03 0.75 3.54
CA ASP A 417 -7.92 1.58 4.74
C ASP A 417 -6.93 0.94 5.71
N LEU A 418 -6.13 1.77 6.38
CA LEU A 418 -5.23 1.26 7.42
C LEU A 418 -6.00 1.01 8.72
N VAL A 419 -5.64 -0.06 9.41
CA VAL A 419 -6.28 -0.49 10.65
C VAL A 419 -5.26 -0.70 11.75
N TYR A 420 -5.67 -0.37 12.98
CA TYR A 420 -4.83 -0.54 14.17
C TYR A 420 -5.65 -1.02 15.38
N LEU A 421 -4.99 -1.62 16.37
CA LEU A 421 -5.64 -2.27 17.52
C LEU A 421 -5.57 -1.40 18.78
N GLU A 422 -4.41 -0.78 19.03
CA GLU A 422 -4.11 -0.06 20.26
C GLU A 422 -3.61 1.36 20.01
N PRO A 423 -3.85 2.30 20.95
CA PRO A 423 -3.31 3.65 20.86
C PRO A 423 -1.79 3.67 20.72
N SER A 424 -1.28 4.65 19.97
CA SER A 424 0.15 4.87 19.81
C SER A 424 0.80 5.21 21.17
N PRO A 425 2.03 4.74 21.44
CA PRO A 425 2.75 5.10 22.65
C PRO A 425 3.11 6.59 22.69
N GLY A 426 3.47 7.09 23.88
CA GLY A 426 4.06 8.43 24.02
C GLY A 426 5.42 8.51 23.32
N PHE A 427 5.57 9.48 22.41
CA PHE A 427 6.81 9.71 21.64
C PHE A 427 7.65 10.89 22.15
N CYS A 428 7.17 11.62 23.16
CA CYS A 428 7.84 12.79 23.73
C CYS A 428 9.13 12.40 24.46
N GLU A 429 9.04 11.39 25.31
CA GLU A 429 10.14 10.94 26.16
C GLU A 429 10.86 9.73 25.56
N ARG A 430 12.15 9.64 25.85
CA ARG A 430 12.97 8.51 25.40
C ARG A 430 12.51 7.22 26.09
N ASN A 431 12.21 6.20 25.30
CA ASN A 431 11.87 4.86 25.80
C ASN A 431 12.75 3.79 25.12
N PRO A 432 13.86 3.39 25.77
CA PRO A 432 14.78 2.38 25.22
C PRO A 432 14.15 1.00 25.01
N ARG A 433 13.10 0.65 25.77
CA ARG A 433 12.41 -0.64 25.64
C ARG A 433 11.67 -0.72 24.31
N LEU A 434 10.98 0.36 23.91
CA LEU A 434 10.26 0.46 22.64
C LEU A 434 11.14 0.96 21.47
N GLY A 435 12.33 1.48 21.76
CA GLY A 435 13.22 2.09 20.76
C GLY A 435 12.85 3.52 20.40
N ILE A 436 12.03 4.19 21.23
CA ILE A 436 11.62 5.58 21.07
C ILE A 436 12.76 6.48 21.56
N GLN A 437 13.18 7.43 20.73
CA GLN A 437 14.30 8.32 21.04
C GLN A 437 13.90 9.55 21.87
N GLY A 438 12.61 9.91 21.86
CA GLY A 438 12.10 11.15 22.43
C GLY A 438 12.19 12.31 21.43
N THR A 439 11.68 13.48 21.82
CA THR A 439 11.72 14.71 21.01
C THR A 439 12.76 15.73 21.46
N HIS A 440 13.49 15.45 22.54
CA HIS A 440 14.60 16.29 22.99
C HIS A 440 15.64 16.47 21.87
N GLY A 441 16.09 17.71 21.65
CA GLY A 441 17.08 18.02 20.62
C GLY A 441 16.55 18.01 19.18
N ARG A 442 15.23 17.88 18.98
CA ARG A 442 14.63 17.97 17.64
C ARG A 442 14.34 19.40 17.26
N GLN A 443 14.49 19.69 15.97
CA GLN A 443 14.06 20.95 15.40
C GLN A 443 12.53 21.04 15.37
N CYS A 444 12.02 22.23 15.65
CA CYS A 444 10.60 22.57 15.58
C CYS A 444 10.42 23.91 14.86
N ASN A 445 9.17 24.19 14.48
CA ASN A 445 8.77 25.44 13.85
C ASN A 445 7.94 26.26 14.84
N ASP A 446 8.39 27.45 15.24
CA ASP A 446 7.65 28.27 16.23
C ASP A 446 6.40 28.92 15.62
N THR A 447 6.41 29.20 14.32
CA THR A 447 5.30 29.79 13.58
C THR A 447 4.18 28.80 13.25
N SER A 448 4.46 27.49 13.29
CA SER A 448 3.47 26.47 12.93
C SER A 448 2.59 26.10 14.13
N ILE A 449 1.28 26.18 13.93
CA ILE A 449 0.27 25.58 14.83
C ILE A 449 0.12 24.06 14.63
N GLY A 450 0.80 23.52 13.63
CA GLY A 450 0.71 22.12 13.22
C GLY A 450 1.59 21.19 14.04
N VAL A 451 1.70 19.94 13.56
CA VAL A 451 2.43 18.85 14.24
C VAL A 451 3.94 19.07 14.29
N ASP A 452 4.46 19.93 13.43
CA ASP A 452 5.83 20.43 13.37
C ASP A 452 6.07 21.65 14.28
N GLY A 453 4.97 22.22 14.81
CA GLY A 453 4.93 23.32 15.76
C GLY A 453 5.72 23.05 17.03
N CYS A 454 6.42 24.04 17.58
CA CYS A 454 7.22 23.85 18.80
C CYS A 454 6.40 23.40 20.02
N ASP A 455 5.16 23.88 20.18
CA ASP A 455 4.28 23.46 21.27
C ASP A 455 3.99 21.95 21.23
N LEU A 456 3.69 21.43 20.03
CA LEU A 456 3.38 20.03 19.83
C LEU A 456 4.64 19.16 19.74
N MET A 457 5.68 19.58 19.01
CA MET A 457 6.92 18.81 18.85
C MET A 457 7.68 18.66 20.18
N CYS A 458 7.74 19.74 20.97
CA CYS A 458 8.49 19.78 22.22
C CYS A 458 7.66 19.35 23.44
N CYS A 459 6.39 19.00 23.23
CA CYS A 459 5.50 18.45 24.26
C CYS A 459 5.38 19.36 25.50
N GLY A 460 5.35 20.68 25.29
CA GLY A 460 5.26 21.68 26.36
C GLY A 460 6.54 21.92 27.17
N ARG A 461 7.68 21.28 26.85
CA ARG A 461 8.96 21.49 27.55
C ARG A 461 9.65 22.81 27.19
N GLY A 462 9.14 23.54 26.21
CA GLY A 462 9.81 24.70 25.62
C GLY A 462 10.88 24.31 24.60
N TYR A 463 11.53 25.32 24.03
CA TYR A 463 12.55 25.18 23.01
C TYR A 463 13.63 26.26 23.16
N ARG A 464 14.84 25.93 22.73
CA ARG A 464 15.96 26.88 22.62
C ARG A 464 16.04 27.43 21.20
N THR A 465 16.08 28.75 21.08
CA THR A 465 16.27 29.47 19.82
C THR A 465 17.74 29.83 19.64
N GLN A 466 18.29 29.57 18.45
CA GLN A 466 19.67 29.90 18.09
C GLN A 466 19.72 30.44 16.66
N GLU A 467 20.45 31.53 16.44
CA GLU A 467 20.78 32.00 15.09
C GLU A 467 22.05 31.29 14.61
N VAL A 468 21.92 30.56 13.51
CA VAL A 468 23.00 29.77 12.92
C VAL A 468 23.26 30.27 11.50
N THR A 469 24.52 30.52 11.17
CA THR A 469 24.92 30.83 9.80
C THR A 469 25.00 29.54 8.99
N VAL A 470 24.06 29.36 8.05
CA VAL A 470 23.99 28.20 7.15
C VAL A 470 24.57 28.59 5.80
N VAL A 471 25.39 27.71 5.23
CA VAL A 471 25.90 27.85 3.87
C VAL A 471 24.95 27.12 2.93
N GLU A 472 24.33 27.83 1.99
CA GLU A 472 23.45 27.22 0.99
C GLU A 472 23.80 27.67 -0.43
N ARG A 473 23.36 26.88 -1.41
CA ARG A 473 23.52 27.22 -2.83
C ARG A 473 22.50 28.28 -3.19
N CYS A 474 22.98 29.40 -3.71
CA CYS A 474 22.20 30.57 -4.10
C CYS A 474 22.59 31.03 -5.50
N ALA A 475 21.78 31.90 -6.11
CA ALA A 475 22.05 32.49 -7.43
C ALA A 475 22.46 31.42 -8.47
N CYS A 476 21.71 30.32 -8.53
CA CYS A 476 21.95 29.22 -9.45
C CYS A 476 21.59 29.63 -10.87
N MET A 477 22.53 29.48 -11.79
CA MET A 477 22.35 29.72 -13.22
C MET A 477 22.44 28.39 -13.98
N PHE A 478 21.46 28.14 -14.84
CA PHE A 478 21.50 27.02 -15.77
C PHE A 478 22.32 27.42 -17.00
N HIS A 479 23.37 26.67 -17.27
CA HIS A 479 24.12 26.76 -18.51
C HIS A 479 23.53 25.77 -19.50
N TRP A 480 23.19 26.27 -20.70
CA TRP A 480 22.60 25.47 -21.76
C TRP A 480 23.64 24.50 -22.35
N CYS A 481 23.86 23.41 -21.60
CA CYS A 481 24.62 22.19 -21.88
C CYS A 481 24.50 21.20 -20.69
N CYS A 482 23.38 21.27 -19.94
CA CYS A 482 23.04 20.44 -18.77
C CYS A 482 23.84 20.70 -17.48
N GLU A 483 24.43 21.88 -17.30
CA GLU A 483 25.17 22.24 -16.09
C GLU A 483 24.44 23.33 -15.28
N VAL A 484 24.31 23.15 -13.96
CA VAL A 484 23.81 24.20 -13.04
C VAL A 484 24.98 24.70 -12.20
N LYS A 485 25.34 25.97 -12.37
CA LYS A 485 26.37 26.63 -11.54
C LYS A 485 25.70 27.49 -10.49
N CYS A 486 26.01 27.26 -9.21
CA CYS A 486 25.50 28.03 -8.08
C CYS A 486 26.63 28.69 -7.31
N LYS A 487 26.37 29.86 -6.71
CA LYS A 487 27.25 30.45 -5.70
C LYS A 487 26.94 29.85 -4.33
N LEU A 488 27.90 29.90 -3.41
CA LEU A 488 27.68 29.56 -2.00
C LEU A 488 27.39 30.85 -1.23
N CYS A 489 26.18 30.99 -0.70
CA CYS A 489 25.79 32.10 0.16
C CYS A 489 25.82 31.67 1.62
N ARG A 490 26.21 32.59 2.49
CA ARG A 490 26.06 32.46 3.95
C ARG A 490 24.79 33.19 4.35
N ILE A 491 23.85 32.49 4.96
CA ILE A 491 22.57 33.03 5.38
C ILE A 491 22.38 32.76 6.87
N GLN A 492 21.97 33.77 7.63
CA GLN A 492 21.58 33.59 9.02
C GLN A 492 20.19 32.96 9.07
N LYS A 493 20.05 31.84 9.76
CA LYS A 493 18.78 31.15 9.99
C LYS A 493 18.54 30.97 11.47
N THR A 494 17.34 31.29 11.90
CA THR A 494 16.86 30.99 13.25
C THR A 494 16.43 29.52 13.32
N ILE A 495 17.00 28.77 14.26
CA ILE A 495 16.69 27.36 14.49
C ILE A 495 16.15 27.19 15.90
N HIS A 496 14.97 26.61 16.02
CA HIS A 496 14.33 26.26 17.29
C HIS A 496 14.55 24.78 17.58
N THR A 497 15.05 24.46 18.76
CA THR A 497 15.37 23.08 19.18
C THR A 497 14.67 22.74 20.49
N CYS A 498 13.91 21.66 20.51
CA CYS A 498 13.20 21.22 21.72
C CYS A 498 14.14 20.91 22.88
N LEU A 499 13.73 21.36 24.07
CA LEU A 499 14.36 21.04 25.35
C LEU A 499 14.00 19.64 25.85
#